data_AF-A0AAF0Q749-F1
#
_entry.id   AF-A0AAF0Q749-F1
#
_cell.length_a   1.000
_cell.length_b   1.000
_cell.length_c   1.000
_cell.angle_alpha   90.00
_cell.angle_beta   90.00
_cell.angle_gamma   90.00
#
_symmetry.space_group_name_H-M   'P 1'
#
loop_
_entity.id
_entity.type
_entity.pdbx_description
1 polymer ?
#
loop_
_entity_poly.entity_id
_entity_poly.type
_entity_poly.pdbx_seq_one_letter_code
_entity_poly.pdbx_strand_id
1 'polypeptide(L)'
;MAMVSNTNSFLKSQRHQVYCRKKEKDKSQNPQPYKVIEISPPPKNLGIRCLPSGQMSEGLLKTAPLPSKNLQCGESVTIEGRAYTISAVTHRYQLRKGKYEPSEKRLDVLSTGRYILNLYLENLLEQS
;
A
#
# COMPACT_ATOMS: atom_id res chain seq x y z
N MET A 1 16.61 21.68 -71.32
CA MET A 1 16.78 20.43 -70.54
C MET A 1 16.83 20.80 -69.07
N ALA A 2 15.82 20.38 -68.30
CA ALA A 2 15.79 20.54 -66.86
C ALA A 2 16.66 19.44 -66.23
N MET A 3 17.58 19.81 -65.32
CA MET A 3 18.26 18.86 -64.45
C MET A 3 18.08 19.32 -63.01
N VAL A 4 17.49 18.43 -62.25
CA VAL A 4 17.04 18.55 -60.86
C VAL A 4 18.22 18.32 -59.92
N SER A 5 18.28 19.19 -58.90
CA SER A 5 18.73 19.06 -57.51
C SER A 5 19.74 17.96 -57.11
N ASN A 6 20.71 18.31 -56.25
CA ASN A 6 20.59 18.09 -54.79
C ASN A 6 21.88 18.53 -54.07
N THR A 7 21.89 19.70 -53.41
CA THR A 7 22.96 20.08 -52.47
C THR A 7 22.44 19.99 -51.04
N ASN A 8 23.09 19.11 -50.28
CA ASN A 8 22.90 18.87 -48.85
C ASN A 8 22.96 20.16 -48.03
N SER A 9 21.86 20.51 -47.34
CA SER A 9 21.90 21.46 -46.22
C SER A 9 21.18 20.86 -45.03
N PHE A 10 22.00 20.27 -44.16
CA PHE A 10 21.67 19.69 -42.87
C PHE A 10 21.16 20.81 -41.94
N LEU A 11 19.84 21.02 -41.87
CA LEU A 11 19.24 21.96 -40.92
C LEU A 11 18.60 21.21 -39.75
N LYS A 12 19.29 21.37 -38.62
CA LYS A 12 18.99 20.94 -37.26
C LYS A 12 17.49 20.76 -36.98
N SER A 13 17.10 19.50 -36.82
CA SER A 13 15.91 19.15 -36.04
C SER A 13 16.02 19.78 -34.64
N GLN A 14 15.05 20.61 -34.28
CA GLN A 14 14.84 21.07 -32.91
C GLN A 14 14.60 19.83 -32.02
N ARG A 15 15.69 19.29 -31.47
CA ARG A 15 15.62 18.33 -30.38
C ARG A 15 15.09 19.11 -29.18
N HIS A 16 13.81 18.94 -28.88
CA HIS A 16 13.25 19.29 -27.58
C HIS A 16 14.11 18.61 -26.53
N GLN A 17 15.01 19.38 -25.91
CA GLN A 17 15.89 18.88 -24.88
C GLN A 17 15.05 18.75 -23.61
N VAL A 18 14.35 17.61 -23.49
CA VAL A 18 13.63 17.26 -22.26
C VAL A 18 14.70 17.02 -21.21
N TYR A 19 14.96 18.05 -20.39
CA TYR A 19 15.74 17.90 -19.19
C TYR A 19 14.91 17.09 -18.19
N CYS A 20 15.13 15.78 -18.17
CA CYS A 20 14.64 14.90 -17.11
C CYS A 20 15.37 15.27 -15.81
N ARG A 21 14.93 16.36 -15.18
CA ARG A 21 15.30 16.70 -13.80
C ARG A 21 14.89 15.49 -12.97
N LYS A 22 15.88 14.76 -12.43
CA LYS A 22 15.66 13.61 -11.55
C LYS A 22 14.89 14.13 -10.34
N LYS A 23 13.55 14.04 -10.40
CA LYS A 23 12.69 14.35 -9.26
C LYS A 23 13.10 13.38 -8.18
N GLU A 24 13.77 13.89 -7.16
CA GLU A 24 14.05 13.14 -5.95
C GLU A 24 12.70 12.68 -5.43
N LYS A 25 12.41 11.41 -5.68
CA LYS A 25 11.13 10.80 -5.34
C LYS A 25 11.19 10.65 -3.84
N ASP A 26 10.69 11.65 -3.13
CA ASP A 26 10.47 11.66 -1.70
C ASP A 26 9.57 10.47 -1.37
N LYS A 27 10.21 9.31 -1.19
CA LYS A 27 9.59 8.00 -0.94
C LYS A 27 9.01 7.93 0.49
N SER A 28 9.11 9.01 1.25
CA SER A 28 8.96 9.06 2.71
C SER A 28 7.54 9.39 3.19
N GLN A 29 6.66 9.91 2.34
CA GLN A 29 5.39 10.51 2.81
C GLN A 29 4.12 10.06 2.10
N ASN A 30 4.19 9.19 1.09
CA ASN A 30 2.96 8.64 0.51
C ASN A 30 2.58 7.33 1.22
N PRO A 31 1.39 7.24 1.85
CA PRO A 31 0.93 6.01 2.45
C PRO A 31 0.74 4.96 1.34
N GLN A 32 1.67 4.01 1.25
CA GLN A 32 1.54 2.90 0.30
C GLN A 32 0.36 2.03 0.74
N PRO A 33 -0.60 1.75 -0.16
CA PRO A 33 -1.83 1.07 0.22
C PRO A 33 -1.60 -0.39 0.56
N TYR A 34 -2.48 -0.94 1.40
CA TYR A 34 -2.50 -2.36 1.75
C TYR A 34 -3.44 -3.12 0.84
N LYS A 35 -3.02 -4.29 0.37
CA LYS A 35 -3.91 -5.29 -0.21
C LYS A 35 -4.60 -6.02 0.94
N VAL A 36 -5.91 -5.86 1.08
CA VAL A 36 -6.66 -6.39 2.20
C VAL A 36 -7.37 -7.68 1.81
N ILE A 37 -7.19 -8.72 2.63
CA ILE A 37 -7.74 -10.05 2.36
C ILE A 37 -8.45 -10.55 3.62
N GLU A 38 -9.72 -10.91 3.49
CA GLU A 38 -10.42 -11.69 4.51
C GLU A 38 -9.95 -13.14 4.39
N ILE A 39 -9.21 -13.62 5.40
CA ILE A 39 -8.58 -14.95 5.37
C ILE A 39 -9.51 -16.09 5.78
N SER A 40 -10.77 -15.78 6.15
CA SER A 40 -11.77 -16.80 6.44
C SER A 40 -11.97 -17.71 5.22
N PRO A 41 -11.90 -19.05 5.34
CA PRO A 41 -12.15 -19.92 4.18
C PRO A 41 -13.59 -19.76 3.63
N PRO A 42 -13.78 -19.59 2.31
CA PRO A 42 -12.77 -19.33 1.29
C PRO A 42 -12.26 -17.87 1.32
N PRO A 43 -10.94 -17.62 1.12
CA PRO A 43 -10.38 -16.28 1.22
C PRO A 43 -11.02 -15.29 0.24
N LYS A 44 -11.29 -14.06 0.71
CA LYS A 44 -11.91 -13.00 -0.10
C LYS A 44 -11.00 -11.77 -0.20
N ASN A 45 -10.88 -11.22 -1.40
CA ASN A 45 -10.13 -9.99 -1.62
C ASN A 45 -11.04 -8.78 -1.36
N LEU A 46 -10.69 -7.97 -0.34
CA LEU A 46 -11.41 -6.74 0.02
C LEU A 46 -10.84 -5.49 -0.68
N GLY A 47 -9.90 -5.70 -1.61
CA GLY A 47 -9.31 -4.67 -2.44
C GLY A 47 -8.05 -4.02 -1.86
N ILE A 48 -7.59 -2.98 -2.55
CA ILE A 48 -6.42 -2.18 -2.17
C ILE A 48 -6.90 -0.94 -1.43
N ARG A 49 -6.51 -0.77 -0.16
CA ARG A 49 -7.02 0.28 0.73
C ARG A 49 -5.88 1.07 1.36
N CYS A 50 -6.00 2.39 1.35
CA CYS A 50 -5.19 3.27 2.19
C CYS A 50 -5.88 3.33 3.56
N LEU A 51 -5.25 2.77 4.58
CA LEU A 51 -5.80 2.77 5.93
C LEU A 51 -5.30 4.03 6.63
N PRO A 52 -6.20 4.88 7.18
CA PRO A 52 -5.79 6.11 7.84
C PRO A 52 -4.98 5.73 9.08
N SER A 53 -3.82 6.34 9.24
CA SER A 53 -2.94 6.15 10.40
C SER A 53 -3.45 6.81 11.69
N GLY A 54 -4.77 6.96 11.79
CA GLY A 54 -5.52 7.57 12.88
C GLY A 54 -6.98 7.21 12.66
N GLN A 55 -7.53 6.41 13.57
CA GLN A 55 -8.96 6.07 13.59
C GLN A 55 -9.76 7.38 13.61
N MET A 56 -10.70 7.56 12.69
CA MET A 56 -11.78 8.54 12.86
C MET A 56 -12.73 7.94 13.90
N SER A 57 -12.47 8.21 15.17
CA SER A 57 -13.54 8.18 16.16
C SER A 57 -14.48 9.34 15.84
N GLU A 58 -15.70 9.03 15.41
CA GLU A 58 -16.78 10.02 15.47
C GLU A 58 -16.96 10.44 16.94
N GLY A 59 -16.54 11.66 17.26
CA GLY A 59 -16.63 12.20 18.61
C GLY A 59 -15.46 13.10 18.98
N LEU A 60 -15.60 14.37 18.61
CA LEU A 60 -15.05 15.56 19.26
C LEU A 60 -13.52 15.69 19.47
N LEU A 61 -13.02 16.80 18.92
CA LEU A 61 -11.73 17.49 19.07
C LEU A 61 -10.60 17.06 18.11
N LYS A 62 -10.47 17.87 17.05
CA LYS A 62 -9.29 17.96 16.17
C LYS A 62 -8.04 18.29 17.00
N THR A 63 -7.22 17.29 17.29
CA THR A 63 -5.78 17.49 17.56
C THR A 63 -4.99 17.06 16.32
N ALA A 64 -3.88 17.76 16.06
CA ALA A 64 -3.04 17.66 14.87
C ALA A 64 -2.66 16.19 14.51
N PRO A 65 -2.41 15.87 13.22
CA PRO A 65 -2.10 14.51 12.79
C PRO A 65 -0.78 14.06 13.42
N LEU A 66 -0.89 13.29 14.49
CA LEU A 66 0.23 12.61 15.12
C LEU A 66 0.77 11.56 14.13
N PRO A 67 2.09 11.45 13.94
CA PRO A 67 2.67 10.68 12.84
C PRO A 67 2.31 9.19 12.95
N SER A 68 1.73 8.69 11.86
CA SER A 68 1.79 7.29 11.41
C SER A 68 1.66 6.23 12.51
N LYS A 69 0.45 5.99 13.02
CA LYS A 69 0.19 4.73 13.74
C LYS A 69 0.46 3.57 12.79
N ASN A 70 1.49 2.76 13.09
CA ASN A 70 1.74 1.50 12.39
C ASN A 70 0.61 0.54 12.74
N LEU A 71 -0.10 0.01 11.74
CA LEU A 71 -1.15 -0.98 11.96
C LEU A 71 -0.56 -2.22 12.67
N GLN A 72 -1.24 -2.66 13.73
CA GLN A 72 -0.83 -3.81 14.52
C GLN A 72 -1.83 -4.95 14.38
N CYS A 73 -1.39 -6.17 14.67
CA CYS A 73 -2.29 -7.31 14.83
C CYS A 73 -3.22 -7.07 16.04
N GLY A 74 -4.46 -7.53 15.94
CA GLY A 74 -5.50 -7.33 16.96
C GLY A 74 -6.22 -5.98 16.87
N GLU A 75 -5.74 -5.02 16.07
CA GLU A 75 -6.46 -3.76 15.87
C GLU A 75 -7.73 -3.96 15.01
N SER A 76 -8.77 -3.20 15.32
CA SER A 76 -10.01 -3.16 14.56
C SER A 76 -9.91 -2.17 13.40
N VAL A 77 -10.38 -2.59 12.23
CA VAL A 77 -10.40 -1.78 11.01
C VAL A 77 -11.77 -1.88 10.36
N THR A 78 -12.28 -0.74 9.89
CA THR A 78 -13.54 -0.68 9.15
C THR A 78 -13.27 -0.68 7.66
N ILE A 79 -13.80 -1.68 6.95
CA ILE A 79 -13.67 -1.85 5.51
C ILE A 79 -15.07 -2.01 4.95
N GLU A 80 -15.47 -1.13 4.02
CA GLU A 80 -16.80 -1.18 3.37
C GLU A 80 -17.98 -1.23 4.38
N GLY A 81 -17.85 -0.50 5.49
CA GLY A 81 -18.88 -0.45 6.54
C GLY A 81 -18.94 -1.68 7.45
N ARG A 82 -18.02 -2.64 7.30
CA ARG A 82 -17.90 -3.81 8.16
C ARG A 82 -16.66 -3.71 9.04
N ALA A 83 -16.80 -4.11 10.30
CA ALA A 83 -15.69 -4.17 11.24
C ALA A 83 -14.96 -5.51 11.12
N TYR A 84 -13.65 -5.43 10.95
CA TYR A 84 -12.75 -6.56 10.89
C TYR A 84 -11.64 -6.38 11.93
N THR A 85 -11.06 -7.49 12.37
CA THR A 85 -9.88 -7.51 13.23
C THR A 85 -8.67 -7.96 12.41
N ILE A 86 -7.56 -7.26 12.56
CA ILE A 86 -6.31 -7.57 11.86
C ILE A 86 -5.70 -8.83 12.45
N SER A 87 -5.57 -9.86 11.63
CA SER A 87 -4.90 -11.10 12.01
C SER A 87 -3.39 -11.01 11.74
N ALA A 88 -2.98 -10.46 10.58
CA ALA A 88 -1.57 -10.29 10.24
C ALA A 88 -1.31 -9.07 9.36
N VAL A 89 -0.13 -8.47 9.55
CA VAL A 89 0.40 -7.39 8.71
C VAL A 89 1.69 -7.88 8.05
N THR A 90 1.73 -7.92 6.71
CA THR A 90 2.87 -8.42 5.96
C THR A 90 3.47 -7.34 5.06
N HIS A 91 4.78 -7.10 5.21
CA HIS A 91 5.54 -6.21 4.33
C HIS A 91 6.55 -7.04 3.53
N ARG A 92 6.39 -7.06 2.20
CA ARG A 92 7.27 -7.77 1.29
C ARG A 92 8.32 -6.82 0.71
N TYR A 93 9.57 -7.22 0.79
CA TYR A 93 10.71 -6.49 0.23
C TYR A 93 11.36 -7.29 -0.91
N GLN A 94 11.95 -6.58 -1.87
CA GLN A 94 12.67 -7.15 -3.00
C GLN A 94 14.07 -6.57 -3.08
N LEU A 95 15.08 -7.41 -3.33
CA LEU A 95 16.45 -6.95 -3.56
C LEU A 95 16.59 -6.37 -4.97
N ARG A 96 16.94 -5.09 -5.08
CA ARG A 96 17.16 -4.37 -6.33
C ARG A 96 18.49 -3.62 -6.24
N LYS A 97 19.43 -3.94 -7.13
CA LYS A 97 20.74 -3.26 -7.23
C LYS A 97 21.48 -3.18 -5.87
N GLY A 98 21.49 -4.27 -5.11
CA GLY A 98 22.15 -4.33 -3.80
C GLY A 98 21.40 -3.65 -2.64
N LYS A 99 20.15 -3.22 -2.83
CA LYS A 99 19.32 -2.62 -1.77
C LYS A 99 17.95 -3.27 -1.70
N TYR A 100 17.41 -3.45 -0.49
CA TYR A 100 16.05 -3.92 -0.30
C TYR A 100 15.06 -2.78 -0.57
N GLU A 101 14.18 -2.97 -1.54
CA GLU A 101 13.09 -2.05 -1.86
C GLU A 101 11.73 -2.63 -1.43
N PRO A 102 10.82 -1.83 -0.85
CA PRO A 102 9.47 -2.28 -0.54
C PRO A 102 8.72 -2.66 -1.82
N SER A 103 8.09 -3.83 -1.84
CA SER A 103 7.38 -4.36 -2.99
C SER A 103 5.87 -4.40 -2.79
N GLU A 104 5.39 -4.98 -1.69
CA GLU A 104 3.97 -5.21 -1.46
C GLU A 104 3.67 -5.09 0.04
N LYS A 105 2.50 -4.55 0.36
CA LYS A 105 1.95 -4.55 1.72
C LYS A 105 0.62 -5.29 1.70
N ARG A 106 0.49 -6.29 2.57
CA ARG A 106 -0.71 -7.13 2.69
C ARG A 106 -1.23 -7.03 4.12
N LEU A 107 -2.55 -6.95 4.23
CA LEU A 107 -3.27 -6.92 5.49
C LEU A 107 -4.27 -8.07 5.50
N ASP A 108 -4.04 -9.03 6.40
CA ASP A 108 -4.92 -10.17 6.58
C ASP A 108 -5.90 -9.88 7.71
N VAL A 109 -7.18 -10.01 7.41
CA VAL A 109 -8.25 -9.66 8.33
C VAL A 109 -9.22 -10.82 8.52
N LEU A 110 -9.84 -10.82 9.69
CA LEU A 110 -10.92 -11.73 10.04
C LEU A 110 -12.11 -10.92 10.53
N SER A 111 -13.32 -11.42 10.34
CA SER A 111 -14.47 -10.87 11.08
C SER A 111 -14.16 -10.92 12.58
N THR A 112 -14.54 -9.89 13.33
CA THR A 112 -14.23 -9.80 14.77
C THR A 112 -14.72 -11.03 15.54
N GLY A 113 -15.90 -11.57 15.19
CA GLY A 113 -16.42 -12.80 15.79
C GLY A 113 -15.52 -14.02 15.55
N ARG A 114 -15.01 -14.21 14.31
CA ARG A 114 -14.09 -15.31 14.00
C ARG A 114 -12.76 -15.17 14.73
N TYR A 115 -12.22 -13.97 14.83
CA TYR A 115 -10.97 -13.72 15.55
C TYR A 115 -11.09 -14.13 17.03
N ILE A 116 -12.18 -13.74 17.71
CA ILE A 116 -12.43 -14.08 19.11
C ILE A 116 -12.62 -15.60 19.29
N LEU A 117 -13.39 -16.23 18.40
CA LEU A 117 -13.60 -17.68 18.46
C LEU A 117 -12.29 -18.45 18.31
N ASN A 118 -11.45 -18.05 17.36
CA ASN A 118 -10.14 -18.67 17.19
C ASN A 118 -9.28 -18.49 18.45
N LEU A 119 -9.22 -17.27 19.01
CA LEU A 119 -8.48 -17.01 20.25
C LEU A 119 -8.95 -17.92 21.39
N TYR A 120 -10.26 -18.10 21.54
CA TYR A 120 -10.83 -18.99 22.56
C TYR A 120 -10.42 -20.45 22.35
N LEU A 121 -10.52 -20.96 21.12
CA LEU A 121 -10.17 -22.34 20.80
C LEU A 121 -8.68 -22.61 20.98
N GLU A 122 -7.80 -21.70 20.54
CA GLU A 122 -6.35 -21.82 20.76
C GLU A 122 -6.02 -21.86 22.25
N ASN A 123 -6.63 -20.98 23.07
CA ASN A 123 -6.41 -20.98 24.52
C ASN A 123 -6.85 -22.29 25.19
N LEU A 124 -7.93 -22.93 24.71
CA LEU A 124 -8.35 -24.22 25.24
C LEU A 124 -7.38 -25.35 24.89
N LEU A 125 -6.83 -25.33 23.67
CA LEU A 125 -5.84 -26.30 23.21
C LEU A 125 -4.51 -26.16 23.95
N GLU A 126 -4.11 -24.94 24.29
CA GLU A 126 -2.91 -24.70 25.12
C GLU A 126 -3.06 -25.20 26.56
N GLN A 127 -4.29 -25.33 27.06
CA GLN A 127 -4.59 -25.76 28.44
C GLN A 127 -4.83 -27.27 28.60
N SER A 128 -4.93 -28.02 27.50
CA SER A 128 -5.15 -29.48 27.50
C SER A 128 -3.85 -30.26 27.49
#